data_AF-A0A938TV86-F1
#
_entry.id   AF-A0A938TV86-F1
#
_cell.length_a   1.000
_cell.length_b   1.000
_cell.length_c   1.000
_cell.angle_alpha   90.00
_cell.angle_beta   90.00
_cell.angle_gamma   90.00
#
_symmetry.space_group_name_H-M   'P 1'
#
loop_
_entity.id
_entity.type
_entity.pdbx_description
1 polymer ?
#
loop_
_entity_poly.entity_id
_entity_poly.type
_entity_poly.pdbx_seq_one_letter_code
_entity_poly.pdbx_strand_id
1 'polypeptide(L)'
;MAQGEKLSVLNPMGCPPKITPKAMAPRLDSLDGKTVYLVDPRFDDSGLFLRQMQNWFAEHLPSVQTKLVEMNNVYTKDDPKTWDYQLIQNYIYPRATFGEEPYASKLKAAPDQMIRMFKPEEIHVIVVGGETNG
;
A
#
# COMPACT_ATOMS: atom_id res chain seq x y z
N MET A 1 57.73 34.56 -3.08
CA MET A 1 56.26 34.49 -2.91
C MET A 1 55.95 33.10 -2.38
N ALA A 2 55.59 32.96 -1.10
CA ALA A 2 55.29 31.66 -0.50
C ALA A 2 53.94 31.15 -1.04
N GLN A 3 53.93 29.95 -1.60
CA GLN A 3 52.75 29.33 -2.16
C GLN A 3 51.92 28.74 -1.01
N GLY A 4 50.75 29.32 -0.73
CA GLY A 4 49.90 28.89 0.38
C GLY A 4 49.50 27.41 0.26
N GLU A 5 49.46 26.71 1.41
CA GLU A 5 49.06 25.31 1.47
C GLU A 5 47.63 25.11 0.96
N LYS A 6 47.44 24.07 0.14
CA LYS A 6 46.12 23.67 -0.34
C LYS A 6 45.42 22.86 0.73
N LEU A 7 44.24 23.31 1.14
CA LEU A 7 43.36 22.58 2.05
C LEU A 7 42.32 21.79 1.26
N SER A 8 42.12 20.53 1.63
CA SER A 8 40.99 19.72 1.17
C SER A 8 39.80 19.92 2.10
N VAL A 9 38.67 20.36 1.55
CA VAL A 9 37.42 20.57 2.29
C VAL A 9 36.30 19.73 1.69
N LEU A 10 35.36 19.28 2.53
CA LEU A 10 34.14 18.60 2.07
C LEU A 10 33.15 19.62 1.52
N ASN A 11 32.51 19.31 0.39
CA ASN A 11 31.45 20.14 -0.16
C ASN A 11 30.20 20.05 0.76
N PRO A 12 29.76 21.16 1.40
CA PRO A 12 28.62 21.14 2.32
C PRO A 12 27.28 20.83 1.64
N MET A 13 27.22 20.90 0.31
CA MET A 13 26.02 20.58 -0.47
C MET A 13 25.74 19.08 -0.58
N GLY A 14 26.72 18.22 -0.24
CA GLY A 14 26.64 16.78 -0.44
C GLY A 14 26.43 16.39 -1.92
N CYS A 15 26.24 15.10 -2.17
CA CYS A 15 25.73 14.59 -3.44
C CYS A 15 24.41 13.89 -3.14
N PRO A 16 23.26 14.36 -3.67
CA PRO A 16 22.00 13.65 -3.52
C PRO A 16 22.18 12.19 -3.94
N PRO A 17 21.66 11.21 -3.19
CA PRO A 17 21.74 9.82 -3.59
C PRO A 17 21.08 9.67 -4.97
N LYS A 18 21.62 8.78 -5.80
CA LYS A 18 20.96 8.45 -7.06
C LYS A 18 19.57 7.92 -6.74
N ILE A 19 18.55 8.65 -7.17
CA ILE A 19 17.15 8.24 -7.05
C ILE A 19 16.89 7.24 -8.16
N THR A 20 16.65 5.98 -7.81
CA THR A 20 16.17 4.98 -8.76
C THR A 20 14.64 5.00 -8.75
N PRO A 21 13.98 5.42 -9.85
CA PRO A 21 12.52 5.39 -9.91
C PRO A 21 12.02 3.96 -9.77
N LYS A 22 11.01 3.74 -8.92
CA LYS A 22 10.29 2.47 -8.86
C LYS A 22 9.22 2.48 -9.94
N ALA A 23 9.16 1.40 -10.73
CA ALA A 23 8.09 1.24 -11.71
C ALA A 23 6.73 1.18 -10.99
N MET A 24 5.71 1.79 -11.59
CA MET A 24 4.34 1.63 -11.15
C MET A 24 3.91 0.17 -11.31
N ALA A 25 2.94 -0.27 -10.51
CA ALA A 25 2.31 -1.56 -10.71
C ALA A 25 1.71 -1.64 -12.13
N PRO A 26 1.77 -2.80 -12.80
CA PRO A 26 1.08 -3.00 -14.07
C PRO A 26 -0.39 -2.63 -13.94
N ARG A 27 -0.92 -1.93 -14.95
CA ARG A 27 -2.35 -1.62 -15.01
C ARG A 27 -3.14 -2.91 -15.27
N LEU A 28 -4.28 -3.02 -14.63
CA LEU A 28 -5.26 -4.05 -14.94
C LEU A 28 -6.07 -3.63 -16.17
N ASP A 29 -6.46 -4.61 -16.98
CA ASP A 29 -7.34 -4.37 -18.13
C ASP A 29 -8.79 -4.09 -17.70
N SER A 30 -9.24 -4.68 -16.58
CA SER A 30 -10.56 -4.45 -15.98
C SER A 30 -10.56 -4.70 -14.47
N LEU A 31 -11.55 -4.11 -13.79
CA LEU A 31 -11.87 -4.36 -12.38
C LEU A 31 -12.99 -5.40 -12.17
N ASP A 32 -13.59 -5.92 -13.25
CA ASP A 32 -14.73 -6.83 -13.18
C ASP A 32 -14.45 -8.05 -12.29
N GLY A 33 -15.38 -8.32 -11.37
CA GLY A 33 -15.29 -9.42 -10.41
C GLY A 33 -14.19 -9.26 -9.35
N LYS A 34 -13.46 -8.13 -9.33
CA LYS A 34 -12.42 -7.87 -8.33
C LYS A 34 -12.99 -7.21 -7.09
N THR A 35 -12.26 -7.34 -6.00
CA THR A 35 -12.49 -6.57 -4.77
C THR A 35 -11.54 -5.39 -4.71
N VAL A 36 -12.09 -4.17 -4.67
CA VAL A 36 -11.35 -2.92 -4.48
C VAL A 36 -11.45 -2.50 -3.02
N TYR A 37 -10.29 -2.34 -2.37
CA TYR A 37 -10.21 -1.84 -1.00
C TYR A 37 -9.99 -0.32 -1.02
N LEU A 38 -10.93 0.40 -0.41
CA LEU A 38 -10.87 1.84 -0.21
C LEU A 38 -10.33 2.09 1.19
N VAL A 39 -9.05 2.46 1.31
CA VAL A 39 -8.39 2.65 2.61
C VAL A 39 -8.46 4.13 2.99
N ASP A 40 -9.12 4.44 4.10
CA ASP A 40 -9.21 5.78 4.67
C ASP A 40 -8.03 6.07 5.62
N PRO A 41 -7.11 6.98 5.24
CA PRO A 41 -5.97 7.38 6.07
C PRO A 41 -6.29 8.32 7.23
N ARG A 42 -7.58 8.60 7.51
CA ARG A 42 -8.04 9.58 8.51
C ARG A 42 -7.58 11.01 8.19
N PHE A 43 -7.51 11.35 6.91
CA PHE A 43 -7.39 12.74 6.50
C PHE A 43 -8.75 13.44 6.66
N ASP A 44 -8.76 14.76 6.74
CA ASP A 44 -10.02 15.49 6.92
C ASP A 44 -10.99 15.14 5.78
N ASP A 45 -12.20 14.72 6.16
CA ASP A 45 -13.30 14.29 5.29
C ASP A 45 -13.02 13.12 4.31
N SER A 46 -11.85 12.45 4.37
CA SER A 46 -11.53 11.36 3.43
C SER A 46 -12.48 10.17 3.54
N GLY A 47 -12.96 9.85 4.74
CA GLY A 47 -13.98 8.82 4.94
C GLY A 47 -15.32 9.12 4.25
N LEU A 48 -15.73 10.39 4.19
CA LEU A 48 -16.96 10.80 3.48
C LEU A 48 -16.79 10.64 1.97
N PHE A 49 -15.65 11.08 1.45
CA PHE A 49 -15.30 10.91 0.04
C PHE A 49 -15.27 9.43 -0.37
N LEU A 50 -14.61 8.57 0.41
CA LEU A 50 -14.51 7.14 0.09
C LEU A 50 -15.87 6.43 0.16
N ARG A 51 -16.79 6.85 1.05
CA ARG A 51 -18.18 6.37 1.05
C ARG A 51 -18.92 6.75 -0.23
N GLN A 52 -18.76 7.99 -0.70
CA GLN A 52 -19.36 8.40 -1.98
C GLN A 52 -18.78 7.60 -3.16
N MET A 53 -17.47 7.35 -3.17
CA MET A 53 -16.86 6.48 -4.17
C MET A 53 -17.43 5.05 -4.12
N GLN A 54 -17.57 4.47 -2.93
CA GLN A 54 -18.19 3.16 -2.76
C GLN A 54 -19.61 3.11 -3.34
N ASN A 55 -20.43 4.14 -3.09
CA ASN A 55 -21.77 4.24 -3.68
C ASN A 55 -21.71 4.34 -5.21
N TRP A 56 -20.80 5.16 -5.74
CA TRP A 56 -20.61 5.28 -7.19
C TRP A 56 -20.25 3.95 -7.84
N PHE A 57 -19.33 3.17 -7.23
CA PHE A 57 -19.00 1.82 -7.70
C PHE A 57 -20.22 0.89 -7.70
N ALA A 58 -21.03 0.92 -6.64
CA ALA A 58 -22.23 0.09 -6.56
C ALA A 58 -23.25 0.41 -7.66
N GLU A 59 -23.36 1.69 -8.04
CA GLU A 59 -24.29 2.15 -9.08
C GLU A 59 -23.78 1.89 -10.50
N HIS A 60 -22.48 2.13 -10.76
CA HIS A 60 -21.93 2.18 -12.12
C HIS A 60 -21.11 0.94 -12.49
N LEU A 61 -20.57 0.22 -11.51
CA LEU A 61 -19.73 -0.96 -11.68
C LEU A 61 -20.13 -2.06 -10.68
N PRO A 62 -21.37 -2.59 -10.76
CA PRO A 62 -21.89 -3.56 -9.80
C PRO A 62 -21.13 -4.90 -9.80
N SER A 63 -20.36 -5.20 -10.85
CA SER A 63 -19.45 -6.34 -10.92
C SER A 63 -18.24 -6.21 -9.97
N VAL A 64 -17.94 -5.00 -9.51
CA VAL A 64 -16.80 -4.69 -8.64
C VAL A 64 -17.26 -4.66 -7.19
N GLN A 65 -16.66 -5.49 -6.34
CA GLN A 65 -16.93 -5.45 -4.90
C GLN A 65 -16.04 -4.39 -4.26
N THR A 66 -16.61 -3.50 -3.45
CA THR A 66 -15.82 -2.50 -2.73
C THR A 66 -15.83 -2.75 -1.22
N LYS A 67 -14.72 -2.46 -0.56
CA LYS A 67 -14.58 -2.57 0.90
C LYS A 67 -13.91 -1.33 1.46
N LEU A 68 -14.60 -0.63 2.36
CA LEU A 68 -14.03 0.50 3.08
C LEU A 68 -13.23 -0.02 4.28
N VAL A 69 -12.00 0.48 4.42
CA VAL A 69 -11.09 0.17 5.52
C VAL A 69 -10.66 1.47 6.15
N GLU A 70 -11.13 1.77 7.35
CA GLU A 70 -10.69 2.95 8.09
C GLU A 70 -9.47 2.60 8.95
N MET A 71 -8.38 3.35 8.78
CA MET A 71 -7.19 3.18 9.63
C MET A 71 -7.55 3.50 11.10
N ASN A 72 -6.90 2.81 12.04
CA ASN A 72 -6.92 3.08 13.47
C ASN A 72 -6.04 4.28 13.86
N ASN A 73 -5.19 4.75 12.95
CA ASN A 73 -4.30 5.88 13.17
C ASN A 73 -4.31 6.85 11.98
N VAL A 74 -3.76 8.04 12.21
CA VAL A 74 -3.52 9.03 11.15
C VAL A 74 -2.37 8.60 10.25
N TYR A 75 -2.41 8.96 8.96
CA TYR A 75 -1.40 8.64 7.94
C TYR A 75 0.06 8.96 8.28
N THR A 76 0.30 9.83 9.25
CA THR A 76 1.66 10.16 9.73
C THR A 76 2.25 9.10 10.65
N LYS A 77 1.44 8.13 11.10
CA LYS A 77 1.85 7.04 11.97
C LYS A 77 1.51 5.72 11.32
N ASP A 78 2.42 4.77 11.48
CA ASP A 78 2.14 3.40 11.05
C ASP A 78 0.95 2.84 11.83
N ASP A 79 0.23 1.93 11.18
CA ASP A 79 -0.94 1.25 11.73
C ASP A 79 -0.84 -0.26 11.51
N PRO A 80 0.07 -0.93 12.24
CA PRO A 80 0.25 -2.38 12.13
C PRO A 80 -1.06 -3.11 12.36
N LYS A 81 -1.93 -2.60 13.25
CA LYS A 81 -3.23 -3.20 13.51
C LYS A 81 -4.10 -3.21 12.26
N THR A 82 -4.24 -2.13 11.50
CA THR A 82 -5.01 -2.16 10.24
C THR A 82 -4.42 -3.13 9.23
N TRP A 83 -3.09 -3.22 9.17
CA TRP A 83 -2.41 -4.16 8.28
C TRP A 83 -2.50 -5.61 8.75
N ASP A 84 -2.66 -5.85 10.06
CA ASP A 84 -2.73 -7.18 10.67
C ASP A 84 -4.18 -7.65 10.95
N TYR A 85 -5.17 -6.75 11.06
CA TYR A 85 -6.53 -7.08 11.48
C TYR A 85 -7.39 -7.64 10.33
N GLN A 86 -7.85 -8.88 10.55
CA GLN A 86 -9.12 -9.50 10.14
C GLN A 86 -9.40 -9.67 8.63
N LEU A 87 -9.12 -8.70 7.76
CA LEU A 87 -9.35 -8.84 6.32
C LEU A 87 -8.35 -9.77 5.64
N ILE A 88 -7.12 -9.88 6.15
CA ILE A 88 -6.20 -10.87 5.60
C ILE A 88 -6.43 -12.24 6.22
N GLN A 89 -6.56 -12.33 7.54
CA GLN A 89 -6.78 -13.62 8.19
C GLN A 89 -8.04 -14.30 7.64
N ASN A 90 -9.13 -13.57 7.41
CA ASN A 90 -10.38 -14.15 6.88
C ASN A 90 -10.30 -14.59 5.41
N TYR A 91 -9.33 -14.11 4.63
CA TYR A 91 -9.18 -14.49 3.22
C TYR A 91 -8.11 -15.55 3.02
N ILE A 92 -6.99 -15.43 3.72
CA ILE A 92 -5.83 -16.31 3.51
C ILE A 92 -5.93 -17.55 4.38
N TYR A 93 -6.35 -17.42 5.64
CA TYR A 93 -6.35 -18.54 6.57
C TYR A 93 -7.39 -19.61 6.19
N PRO A 94 -8.66 -19.29 5.87
CA PRO A 94 -9.61 -20.30 5.38
C PRO A 94 -9.13 -21.00 4.10
N ARG A 95 -8.66 -20.24 3.10
CA ARG A 95 -8.13 -20.80 1.83
C ARG A 95 -6.93 -21.70 2.07
N ALA A 96 -6.03 -21.31 2.97
CA ALA A 96 -4.90 -22.13 3.39
C ALA A 96 -5.36 -23.42 4.08
N THR A 97 -6.34 -23.35 4.99
CA THR A 97 -6.90 -24.53 5.65
C THR A 97 -7.69 -25.44 4.71
N PHE A 98 -8.22 -24.91 3.60
CA PHE A 98 -8.83 -25.68 2.51
C PHE A 98 -7.81 -26.27 1.53
N GLY A 99 -6.50 -26.03 1.73
CA GLY A 99 -5.44 -26.59 0.89
C GLY A 99 -5.18 -25.84 -0.41
N GLU A 100 -5.66 -24.61 -0.56
CA GLU A 100 -5.46 -23.80 -1.78
C GLU A 100 -4.03 -23.23 -1.84
N GLU A 101 -3.26 -23.55 -2.87
CA GLU A 101 -1.92 -22.99 -3.09
C GLU A 101 -1.98 -21.58 -3.74
N PRO A 102 -1.09 -20.64 -3.37
CA PRO A 102 0.09 -20.82 -2.50
C PRO A 102 -0.20 -20.63 -1.00
N TYR A 103 -1.47 -20.49 -0.60
CA TYR A 103 -1.83 -20.16 0.78
C TYR A 103 -1.61 -21.34 1.74
N ALA A 104 -1.88 -22.57 1.29
CA ALA A 104 -1.67 -23.78 2.07
C ALA A 104 -0.21 -23.93 2.53
N SER A 105 0.75 -23.60 1.67
CA SER A 105 2.18 -23.58 2.01
C SER A 105 2.52 -22.61 3.15
N LYS A 106 1.73 -21.55 3.37
CA LYS A 106 1.94 -20.58 4.45
C LYS A 106 1.69 -21.18 5.85
N LEU A 107 0.93 -22.27 5.96
CA LEU A 107 0.72 -22.99 7.24
C LEU A 107 1.98 -23.69 7.76
N LYS A 108 3.01 -23.86 6.92
CA LYS A 108 4.28 -24.47 7.29
C LYS A 108 5.32 -23.48 7.82
N ALA A 109 4.99 -22.18 7.82
CA ALA A 109 5.88 -21.14 8.32
C ALA A 109 6.15 -21.32 9.83
N ALA A 110 7.36 -20.96 10.27
CA ALA A 110 7.67 -20.97 11.70
C ALA A 110 6.81 -19.93 12.46
N PRO A 111 6.58 -20.10 13.78
CA PRO A 111 5.74 -19.19 14.56
C PRO A 111 6.13 -17.70 14.50
N ASP A 112 7.40 -17.41 14.27
CA ASP A 112 8.00 -16.07 14.18
C ASP A 112 8.34 -15.66 12.73
N GLN A 113 8.09 -16.52 11.75
CA GLN A 113 8.38 -16.24 10.36
C GLN A 113 7.39 -15.23 9.79
N MET A 114 7.89 -14.08 9.35
CA MET A 114 7.10 -13.08 8.65
C MET A 114 6.59 -13.64 7.31
N ILE A 115 5.28 -13.72 7.14
CA ILE A 115 4.63 -14.18 5.92
C ILE A 115 4.18 -12.96 5.12
N ARG A 116 4.50 -12.94 3.82
CA ARG A 116 3.99 -11.89 2.94
C ARG A 116 2.50 -12.10 2.68
N MET A 117 1.74 -11.14 3.19
CA MET A 117 0.29 -11.05 3.20
C MET A 117 -0.29 -11.15 1.78
N PHE A 118 -0.01 -10.14 0.98
CA PHE A 118 -0.48 -9.96 -0.39
C PHE A 118 0.66 -10.23 -1.36
N LYS A 119 0.34 -10.80 -2.52
CA LYS A 119 1.33 -10.84 -3.60
C LYS A 119 1.51 -9.43 -4.14
N PRO A 120 2.75 -8.99 -4.44
CA PRO A 120 2.98 -7.68 -5.03
C PRO A 120 2.09 -7.40 -6.26
N GLU A 121 1.88 -8.41 -7.11
CA GLU A 121 1.04 -8.37 -8.31
C GLU A 121 -0.48 -8.27 -8.02
N GLU A 122 -0.92 -8.49 -6.79
CA GLU A 122 -2.32 -8.33 -6.36
C GLU A 122 -2.57 -6.93 -5.77
N ILE A 123 -1.52 -6.15 -5.51
CA ILE A 123 -1.63 -4.81 -4.92
C ILE A 123 -1.58 -3.75 -6.03
N HIS A 124 -2.73 -3.18 -6.35
CA HIS A 124 -2.83 -2.03 -7.25
C HIS A 124 -3.12 -0.78 -6.44
N VAL A 125 -2.11 0.07 -6.26
CA VAL A 125 -2.26 1.35 -5.56
C VAL A 125 -2.75 2.40 -6.55
N ILE A 126 -3.92 2.95 -6.30
CA ILE A 126 -4.45 4.12 -7.00
C ILE A 126 -4.38 5.29 -6.03
N VAL A 127 -3.57 6.29 -6.36
CA VAL A 127 -3.51 7.55 -5.60
C VAL A 127 -4.52 8.50 -6.21
N VAL A 128 -5.56 8.86 -5.45
CA VAL A 128 -6.53 9.89 -5.80
C VAL A 128 -6.35 11.06 -4.85
N GLY A 129 -5.86 12.18 -5.38
CA GLY A 129 -5.61 13.39 -4.61
C GLY A 129 -4.15 13.58 -4.20
N GLY A 130 -3.69 14.80 -4.43
CA GLY A 130 -2.39 15.34 -4.06
C GLY A 130 -2.37 16.76 -4.58
N GLU A 131 -2.45 17.74 -3.67
CA GLU A 131 -2.12 19.11 -4.03
C GLU A 131 -0.65 19.11 -4.46
N THR A 132 -0.34 19.68 -5.63
CA THR A 132 1.00 20.20 -5.85
C THR A 132 1.18 21.29 -4.81
N ASN A 133 1.86 21.00 -3.70
CA ASN A 133 2.39 22.05 -2.84
C ASN A 133 3.11 23.05 -3.75
N GLY A 134 2.51 24.23 -3.91
CA GLY A 134 3.01 25.31 -4.75
C GLY A 134 4.33 25.87 -4.24
#